data_AF-A0A4Q6BEG7-F1
#
_entry.id   AF-A0A4Q6BEG7-F1
#
_cell.length_a   1.000
_cell.length_b   1.000
_cell.length_c   1.000
_cell.angle_alpha   90.00
_cell.angle_beta   90.00
_cell.angle_gamma   90.00
#
_symmetry.space_group_name_H-M   'P 1'
#
loop_
_entity.id
_entity.type
_entity.pdbx_description
1 polymer ?
#
loop_
_entity_poly.entity_id
_entity_poly.type
_entity_poly.pdbx_seq_one_letter_code
_entity_poly.pdbx_strand_id
1 'polypeptide(L)'
;MRNVGHSKRVLHENRGALIALANACLPGLVARGGGVRDIGIREIARPDEDGMMLVLHILCDPCDAMGANLINQVCEALKPRIKLLTDERVGLCILSNLVDGKLACAEVIIRNVDPQIGRGIEEATLFAKADPYRAATHNKGVLNGIDPILIATGNDWRAVEAGIHAYCARSGSYQPVTDWKMVGGDLIGHFEAPLAVGT
;
A
#
# COMPACT_ATOMS: atom_id res chain seq x y z
N MET A 1 -23.54 -22.28 8.51
CA MET A 1 -22.77 -21.33 7.69
C MET A 1 -23.28 -19.93 7.95
N ARG A 2 -22.47 -19.05 8.55
CA ARG A 2 -22.86 -17.64 8.69
C ARG A 2 -22.88 -17.00 7.30
N ASN A 3 -23.94 -16.27 6.99
CA ASN A 3 -24.22 -15.79 5.65
C ASN A 3 -23.36 -14.55 5.34
N VAL A 4 -22.18 -14.77 4.76
CA VAL A 4 -21.25 -13.72 4.31
C VAL A 4 -21.96 -12.70 3.40
N GLY A 5 -22.88 -13.17 2.55
CA GLY A 5 -23.69 -12.32 1.70
C GLY A 5 -24.64 -11.39 2.46
N HIS A 6 -25.17 -11.82 3.61
CA HIS A 6 -25.95 -10.97 4.51
C HIS A 6 -25.05 -9.91 5.15
N SER A 7 -23.94 -10.32 5.79
CA SER A 7 -23.01 -9.41 6.46
C SER A 7 -22.47 -8.34 5.50
N LYS A 8 -22.08 -8.73 4.28
CA LYS A 8 -21.64 -7.81 3.24
C LYS A 8 -22.72 -6.80 2.86
N ARG A 9 -23.96 -7.26 2.68
CA ARG A 9 -25.08 -6.38 2.32
C ARG A 9 -25.37 -5.36 3.41
N VAL A 10 -25.47 -5.80 4.67
CA VAL A 10 -25.72 -4.90 5.81
C VAL A 10 -24.62 -3.87 5.95
N LEU A 11 -23.34 -4.27 5.80
CA LEU A 11 -22.22 -3.35 5.84
C LEU A 11 -22.23 -2.36 4.68
N HIS A 12 -22.60 -2.79 3.49
CA HIS A 12 -22.75 -1.92 2.33
C HIS A 12 -23.89 -0.90 2.51
N GLU A 13 -25.04 -1.32 3.03
CA GLU A 13 -26.17 -0.43 3.32
C GLU A 13 -25.84 0.59 4.43
N ASN A 14 -25.01 0.21 5.40
CA ASN A 14 -24.58 1.07 6.50
C ASN A 14 -23.24 1.81 6.23
N ARG A 15 -22.71 1.72 5.00
CA ARG A 15 -21.47 2.35 4.51
C ARG A 15 -21.31 3.79 4.99
N GLY A 16 -22.28 4.65 4.71
CA GLY A 16 -22.22 6.07 5.06
C GLY A 16 -22.21 6.31 6.57
N ALA A 17 -23.00 5.55 7.34
CA ALA A 17 -23.04 5.67 8.79
C ALA A 17 -21.73 5.21 9.45
N LEU A 18 -21.09 4.16 8.91
CA LEU A 18 -19.78 3.71 9.36
C LEU A 18 -18.68 4.73 9.06
N ILE A 19 -18.69 5.35 7.88
CA ILE A 19 -17.75 6.43 7.53
C ILE A 19 -17.96 7.64 8.46
N ALA A 20 -19.22 8.03 8.73
CA ALA A 20 -19.52 9.13 9.65
C ALA A 20 -19.04 8.83 11.07
N LEU A 21 -19.25 7.60 11.56
CA LEU A 21 -18.74 7.15 12.86
C LEU A 21 -17.21 7.19 12.91
N ALA A 22 -16.54 6.69 11.88
CA ALA A 22 -15.08 6.73 11.78
C ALA A 22 -14.54 8.16 11.82
N ASN A 23 -15.14 9.07 11.06
CA ASN A 23 -14.74 10.47 11.00
C ASN A 23 -15.04 11.24 12.30
N ALA A 24 -16.09 10.84 13.04
CA ALA A 24 -16.36 11.41 14.37
C ALA A 24 -15.24 11.09 15.38
N CYS A 25 -14.51 9.99 15.20
CA CYS A 25 -13.33 9.68 16.00
C CYS A 25 -12.09 10.52 15.62
N LEU A 26 -12.15 11.25 14.49
CA LEU A 26 -11.01 11.96 13.89
C LEU A 26 -11.27 13.46 13.66
N PRO A 27 -11.83 14.21 14.63
CA PRO A 27 -12.29 15.57 14.40
C PRO A 27 -11.18 16.50 13.90
N GLY A 28 -9.96 16.36 14.44
CA GLY A 28 -8.81 17.16 14.02
C GLY A 28 -8.32 16.84 12.61
N LEU A 29 -8.37 15.58 12.18
CA LEU A 29 -7.95 15.21 10.83
C LEU A 29 -8.98 15.67 9.79
N VAL A 30 -10.27 15.52 10.10
CA VAL A 30 -11.37 16.02 9.26
C VAL A 30 -11.28 17.55 9.13
N ALA A 31 -10.98 18.26 10.22
CA ALA A 31 -10.80 19.72 10.19
C ALA A 31 -9.63 20.18 9.30
N ARG A 32 -8.58 19.35 9.15
CA ARG A 32 -7.47 19.59 8.22
C ARG A 32 -7.78 19.16 6.78
N GLY A 33 -9.00 18.69 6.53
CA GLY A 33 -9.46 18.26 5.23
C GLY A 33 -9.24 16.78 4.94
N GLY A 34 -8.67 15.98 5.86
CA GLY A 34 -8.45 14.53 5.71
C GLY A 34 -9.63 13.67 6.15
N GLY A 35 -9.35 12.44 6.59
CA GLY A 35 -10.32 11.51 7.19
C GLY A 35 -10.65 10.30 6.33
N VAL A 36 -11.54 9.44 6.82
CA VAL A 36 -12.04 8.27 6.11
C VAL A 36 -12.90 8.70 4.93
N ARG A 37 -12.53 8.21 3.73
CA ARG A 37 -13.19 8.51 2.45
C ARG A 37 -14.10 7.41 1.99
N ASP A 38 -13.69 6.16 2.22
CA ASP A 38 -14.36 4.99 1.68
C ASP A 38 -14.13 3.77 2.59
N ILE A 39 -14.99 2.77 2.48
CA ILE A 39 -14.82 1.46 3.09
C ILE A 39 -14.98 0.40 2.00
N GLY A 40 -13.88 -0.24 1.64
CA GLY A 40 -13.85 -1.38 0.74
C GLY A 40 -14.20 -2.66 1.50
N ILE A 41 -14.90 -3.59 0.85
CA ILE A 41 -15.25 -4.89 1.43
C ILE A 41 -14.72 -5.99 0.52
N ARG A 42 -13.87 -6.87 1.06
CA ARG A 42 -13.29 -8.01 0.36
C ARG A 42 -13.69 -9.30 1.03
N GLU A 43 -13.91 -10.32 0.20
CA GLU A 43 -14.10 -11.70 0.64
C GLU A 43 -12.83 -12.47 0.34
N ILE A 44 -12.33 -13.19 1.33
CA ILE A 44 -11.10 -13.99 1.21
C ILE A 44 -11.43 -15.41 1.62
N ALA A 45 -11.18 -16.37 0.74
CA ALA A 45 -11.31 -17.79 1.08
C ALA A 45 -10.27 -18.15 2.14
N ARG A 46 -10.70 -18.92 3.13
CA ARG A 46 -9.78 -19.45 4.14
C ARG A 46 -8.87 -20.50 3.49
N PRO A 47 -7.56 -20.49 3.78
CA PRO A 47 -6.65 -21.50 3.27
C PRO A 47 -6.79 -22.86 4.00
N ASP A 48 -7.44 -22.88 5.17
CA ASP A 48 -7.51 -24.01 6.10
C ASP A 48 -8.92 -24.61 6.33
N GLU A 49 -10.00 -23.91 5.96
CA GLU A 49 -11.41 -24.29 6.22
C GLU A 49 -12.32 -24.03 5.01
N ASP A 50 -13.44 -24.77 4.91
CA ASP A 50 -14.61 -24.43 4.07
C ASP A 50 -15.33 -23.15 4.57
N GLY A 51 -14.69 -21.99 4.37
CA GLY A 51 -15.18 -20.72 4.88
C GLY A 51 -14.56 -19.48 4.24
N MET A 52 -15.16 -18.33 4.55
CA MET A 52 -14.74 -17.03 4.04
C MET A 52 -14.43 -16.08 5.19
N MET A 53 -13.41 -15.25 5.02
CA MET A 53 -13.14 -14.07 5.82
C MET A 53 -13.69 -12.84 5.11
N LEU A 54 -14.34 -11.95 5.85
CA LEU A 54 -14.74 -10.64 5.36
C LEU A 54 -13.73 -9.60 5.86
N VAL A 55 -13.08 -8.90 4.95
CA VAL A 55 -12.09 -7.87 5.25
C VAL A 55 -12.64 -6.51 4.87
N LEU A 56 -12.68 -5.59 5.83
CA LEU A 56 -13.05 -4.21 5.61
C LEU A 56 -11.78 -3.36 5.49
N HIS A 57 -11.56 -2.77 4.33
CA HIS A 57 -10.50 -1.80 4.09
C HIS A 57 -11.04 -0.40 4.39
N ILE A 58 -10.54 0.23 5.46
CA ILE A 58 -10.85 1.62 5.77
C ILE A 58 -9.89 2.50 4.97
N LEU A 59 -10.40 3.19 3.96
CA LEU A 59 -9.60 4.06 3.09
C LEU A 59 -9.62 5.47 3.67
N CYS A 60 -8.48 5.90 4.24
CA CYS A 60 -8.34 7.17 4.93
C CYS A 60 -7.28 8.03 4.26
N ASP A 61 -7.55 9.32 4.22
CA ASP A 61 -6.58 10.35 3.88
C ASP A 61 -5.93 10.89 5.16
N PRO A 62 -4.66 10.56 5.45
CA PRO A 62 -4.00 10.96 6.68
C PRO A 62 -3.38 12.38 6.59
N CYS A 63 -3.60 13.12 5.50
CA CYS A 63 -2.90 14.38 5.20
C CYS A 63 -1.36 14.15 5.22
N ASP A 64 -0.65 14.89 6.08
CA ASP A 64 0.80 14.90 6.21
C ASP A 64 1.33 13.86 7.22
N ALA A 65 0.45 13.06 7.82
CA ALA A 65 0.86 12.01 8.74
C ALA A 65 1.04 10.67 8.00
N MET A 66 1.90 9.80 8.55
CA MET A 66 1.94 8.38 8.15
C MET A 66 0.58 7.69 8.43
N GLY A 67 -0.07 8.01 9.54
CA GLY A 67 -1.45 7.60 9.84
C GLY A 67 -1.64 6.26 10.55
N ALA A 68 -0.57 5.53 10.93
CA ALA A 68 -0.66 4.19 11.51
C ALA A 68 -1.54 4.11 12.78
N ASN A 69 -1.22 4.90 13.81
CA ASN A 69 -1.98 4.90 15.07
C ASN A 69 -3.43 5.34 14.88
N LEU A 70 -3.63 6.30 13.98
CA LEU A 70 -4.92 6.89 13.68
C LEU A 70 -5.86 5.87 13.05
N ILE A 71 -5.37 5.09 12.09
CA ILE A 71 -6.16 4.03 11.45
C ILE A 71 -6.53 2.91 12.43
N ASN A 72 -5.59 2.49 13.29
CA ASN A 72 -5.88 1.46 14.27
C ASN A 72 -7.00 1.90 15.23
N GLN A 73 -6.97 3.16 15.68
CA GLN A 73 -8.01 3.73 16.52
C GLN A 73 -9.38 3.73 15.83
N VAL A 74 -9.43 4.11 14.54
CA VAL A 74 -10.67 4.07 13.75
C VAL A 74 -11.20 2.65 13.64
N CYS A 75 -10.35 1.68 13.30
CA CYS A 75 -10.76 0.29 13.14
C CYS A 75 -11.33 -0.28 14.45
N GLU A 76 -10.70 0.00 15.59
CA GLU A 76 -11.22 -0.40 16.90
C GLU A 76 -12.53 0.33 17.27
N ALA A 77 -12.69 1.60 16.90
CA ALA A 77 -13.94 2.33 17.14
C ALA A 77 -15.12 1.80 16.32
N LEU A 78 -14.87 1.29 15.10
CA LEU A 78 -15.90 0.69 14.25
C LEU A 78 -16.34 -0.71 14.72
N LYS A 79 -15.47 -1.42 15.43
CA LYS A 79 -15.65 -2.82 15.84
C LYS A 79 -16.98 -3.11 16.56
N PRO A 80 -17.43 -2.33 17.57
CA PRO A 80 -18.70 -2.58 18.24
C PRO A 80 -19.89 -2.43 17.29
N ARG A 81 -19.85 -1.42 16.39
CA ARG A 81 -20.94 -1.16 15.44
C ARG A 81 -21.02 -2.24 14.38
N ILE A 82 -19.88 -2.71 13.87
CA ILE A 82 -19.81 -3.83 12.93
C ILE A 82 -20.40 -5.10 13.58
N LYS A 83 -19.96 -5.44 14.80
CA LYS A 83 -20.48 -6.61 15.52
C LYS A 83 -21.99 -6.53 15.73
N LEU A 84 -22.52 -5.35 16.09
CA LEU A 84 -23.96 -5.15 16.25
C LEU A 84 -24.74 -5.32 14.93
N LEU A 85 -24.16 -4.89 13.82
CA LEU A 85 -24.80 -4.95 12.51
C LEU A 85 -24.80 -6.35 11.91
N THR A 86 -23.73 -7.11 12.09
CA THR A 86 -23.53 -8.39 11.40
C THR A 86 -23.65 -9.62 12.29
N ASP A 87 -23.65 -9.44 13.61
CA ASP A 87 -23.48 -10.51 14.61
C ASP A 87 -22.19 -11.34 14.43
N GLU A 88 -21.20 -10.78 13.71
CA GLU A 88 -19.93 -11.46 13.44
C GLU A 88 -18.86 -11.15 14.49
N ARG A 89 -17.89 -12.07 14.59
CA ARG A 89 -16.67 -11.82 15.36
C ARG A 89 -15.72 -10.97 14.54
N VAL A 90 -15.44 -9.76 15.01
CA VAL A 90 -14.38 -8.92 14.45
C VAL A 90 -13.04 -9.32 15.08
N GLY A 91 -12.09 -9.72 14.23
CA GLY A 91 -10.73 -10.12 14.61
C GLY A 91 -9.78 -8.93 14.73
N LEU A 92 -8.79 -8.87 13.85
CA LEU A 92 -7.76 -7.83 13.84
C LEU A 92 -8.32 -6.49 13.33
N CYS A 93 -7.88 -5.41 13.98
CA CYS A 93 -8.16 -4.02 13.62
C CYS A 93 -6.82 -3.29 13.51
N ILE A 94 -6.17 -3.42 12.35
CA ILE A 94 -4.79 -3.01 12.14
C ILE A 94 -4.63 -2.41 10.74
N LEU A 95 -3.73 -1.44 10.60
CA LEU A 95 -3.36 -0.90 9.28
C LEU A 95 -2.73 -1.97 8.37
N SER A 96 -2.72 -1.68 7.07
CA SER A 96 -1.90 -2.38 6.07
C SER A 96 -0.66 -1.53 5.76
N ASN A 97 0.53 -2.15 5.74
CA ASN A 97 1.75 -1.51 5.22
C ASN A 97 1.84 -1.60 3.69
N LEU A 98 1.04 -2.45 3.04
CA LEU A 98 0.83 -2.38 1.60
C LEU A 98 -0.18 -1.25 1.33
N VAL A 99 0.33 -0.05 1.07
CA VAL A 99 -0.44 1.18 0.78
C VAL A 99 -0.47 1.44 -0.73
N ASP A 100 -1.06 0.53 -1.49
CA ASP A 100 -1.12 0.58 -2.96
C ASP A 100 -2.09 1.63 -3.53
N GLY A 101 -2.87 2.31 -2.67
CA GLY A 101 -3.73 3.43 -3.05
C GLY A 101 -3.04 4.80 -3.11
N LYS A 102 -1.79 4.92 -2.65
CA LYS A 102 -1.00 6.17 -2.69
C LYS A 102 0.43 5.86 -3.12
N LEU A 103 0.70 6.00 -4.41
CA LEU A 103 2.00 5.73 -5.00
C LEU A 103 2.80 7.02 -5.16
N ALA A 104 4.10 6.93 -4.91
CA ALA A 104 5.06 7.94 -5.29
C ALA A 104 5.73 7.51 -6.59
N CYS A 105 5.78 8.42 -7.55
CA CYS A 105 6.37 8.20 -8.87
C CYS A 105 7.53 9.17 -9.08
N ALA A 106 8.61 8.70 -9.70
CA ALA A 106 9.70 9.55 -10.16
C ALA A 106 10.16 9.11 -11.55
N GLU A 107 10.55 10.08 -12.37
CA GLU A 107 11.12 9.84 -13.69
C GLU A 107 12.41 10.65 -13.86
N VAL A 108 13.41 10.03 -14.48
CA VAL A 108 14.67 10.68 -14.85
C VAL A 108 14.96 10.40 -16.32
N ILE A 109 15.43 11.42 -17.03
CA ILE A 109 15.91 11.29 -18.41
C ILE A 109 17.37 11.72 -18.44
N ILE A 110 18.26 10.76 -18.71
CA ILE A 110 19.68 11.02 -18.91
C ILE A 110 19.91 11.14 -20.41
N ARG A 111 20.31 12.34 -20.85
CA ARG A 111 20.45 12.68 -22.26
C ARG A 111 21.80 12.26 -22.83
N ASN A 112 21.84 11.87 -24.10
CA ASN A 112 23.06 11.57 -24.85
C ASN A 112 23.96 10.51 -24.17
N VAL A 113 23.35 9.42 -23.69
CA VAL A 113 24.06 8.31 -23.07
C VAL A 113 24.73 7.47 -24.15
N ASP A 114 25.96 7.04 -23.88
CA ASP A 114 26.64 6.06 -24.73
C ASP A 114 25.74 4.83 -24.96
N PRO A 115 25.47 4.42 -26.21
CA PRO A 115 24.51 3.36 -26.49
C PRO A 115 24.86 2.01 -25.83
N GLN A 116 26.14 1.69 -25.68
CA GLN A 116 26.56 0.44 -25.05
C GLN A 116 26.26 0.47 -23.54
N ILE A 117 26.52 1.60 -22.87
CA ILE A 117 26.19 1.79 -21.45
C ILE A 117 24.67 1.76 -21.25
N GLY A 118 23.92 2.53 -22.05
CA GLY A 118 22.46 2.63 -21.93
C GLY A 118 21.77 1.27 -22.13
N ARG A 119 22.18 0.52 -23.17
CA ARG A 119 21.69 -0.85 -23.39
C ARG A 119 22.11 -1.82 -22.30
N GLY A 120 23.30 -1.66 -21.72
CA GLY A 120 23.73 -2.46 -20.57
C GLY A 120 22.84 -2.27 -19.33
N ILE A 121 22.39 -1.04 -19.08
CA ILE A 121 21.47 -0.73 -17.96
C ILE A 121 20.06 -1.26 -18.23
N GLU A 122 19.57 -1.11 -19.46
CA GLU A 122 18.30 -1.71 -19.90
C GLU A 122 18.33 -3.23 -19.74
N GLU A 123 19.40 -3.89 -20.19
CA GLU A 123 19.59 -5.34 -20.06
C GLU A 123 19.63 -5.79 -18.59
N ALA A 124 20.30 -5.04 -17.71
CA ALA A 124 20.29 -5.31 -16.28
C ALA A 124 18.88 -5.22 -15.65
N THR A 125 18.03 -4.34 -16.18
CA THR A 125 16.62 -4.26 -15.78
C THR A 125 15.82 -5.46 -16.28
N LEU A 126 16.05 -5.90 -17.53
CA LEU A 126 15.44 -7.12 -18.06
C LEU A 126 15.84 -8.36 -17.24
N PHE A 127 17.11 -8.47 -16.84
CA PHE A 127 17.57 -9.52 -15.94
C PHE A 127 16.84 -9.48 -14.60
N ALA A 128 16.68 -8.30 -13.99
CA ALA A 128 15.94 -8.16 -12.74
C ALA A 128 14.45 -8.54 -12.90
N LYS A 129 13.81 -8.23 -14.03
CA LYS A 129 12.42 -8.66 -14.29
C LYS A 129 12.29 -10.18 -14.47
N ALA A 130 13.30 -10.80 -15.06
CA ALA A 130 13.30 -12.23 -15.38
C ALA A 130 13.63 -13.13 -14.17
N ASP A 131 14.39 -12.62 -13.18
CA ASP A 131 14.88 -13.42 -12.05
C ASP A 131 14.65 -12.74 -10.69
N PRO A 132 13.80 -13.32 -9.81
CA PRO A 132 13.59 -12.84 -8.45
C PRO A 132 14.87 -12.71 -7.61
N TYR A 133 15.89 -13.55 -7.83
CA TYR A 133 17.18 -13.43 -7.13
C TYR A 133 17.87 -12.11 -7.50
N ARG A 134 17.82 -11.73 -8.77
CA ARG A 134 18.35 -10.44 -9.21
C ARG A 134 17.46 -9.29 -8.78
N ALA A 135 16.13 -9.39 -8.90
CA ALA A 135 15.19 -8.38 -8.44
C ALA A 135 15.41 -8.01 -6.96
N ALA A 136 15.66 -9.00 -6.10
CA ALA A 136 15.93 -8.75 -4.68
C ALA A 136 17.15 -7.83 -4.50
N THR A 137 18.23 -8.11 -5.22
CA THR A 137 19.46 -7.32 -5.14
C THR A 137 19.30 -5.95 -5.81
N HIS A 138 18.51 -5.87 -6.89
CA HIS A 138 18.14 -4.62 -7.54
C HIS A 138 17.39 -3.70 -6.57
N ASN A 139 16.32 -4.18 -5.94
CA ASN A 139 15.49 -3.39 -5.02
C ASN A 139 16.27 -2.99 -3.78
N LYS A 140 17.11 -3.88 -3.23
CA LYS A 140 18.05 -3.54 -2.15
C LYS A 140 18.91 -2.33 -2.51
N GLY A 141 19.39 -2.27 -3.75
CA GLY A 141 20.17 -1.13 -4.26
C GLY A 141 19.39 0.20 -4.26
N VAL A 142 18.09 0.15 -4.56
CA VAL A 142 17.20 1.34 -4.48
C VAL A 142 16.97 1.75 -3.02
N LEU A 143 16.72 0.78 -2.14
CA LEU A 143 16.45 1.00 -0.71
C LEU A 143 17.65 1.55 0.04
N ASN A 144 18.89 1.23 -0.38
CA ASN A 144 20.10 1.89 0.09
C ASN A 144 20.04 3.43 -0.02
N GLY A 145 19.30 3.98 -0.99
CA GLY A 145 19.11 5.42 -1.15
C GLY A 145 17.91 5.97 -0.36
N ILE A 146 16.84 5.18 -0.25
CA ILE A 146 15.59 5.59 0.43
C ILE A 146 15.76 5.57 1.95
N ASP A 147 16.20 4.45 2.51
CA ASP A 147 16.21 4.20 3.95
C ASP A 147 17.01 5.22 4.77
N PRO A 148 18.21 5.65 4.34
CA PRO A 148 18.95 6.67 5.08
C PRO A 148 18.20 8.00 5.22
N ILE A 149 17.41 8.38 4.20
CA ILE A 149 16.60 9.61 4.25
C ILE A 149 15.43 9.40 5.20
N LEU A 150 14.79 8.23 5.20
CA LEU A 150 13.74 7.90 6.16
C LEU A 150 14.26 7.97 7.60
N ILE A 151 15.43 7.40 7.85
CA ILE A 151 16.13 7.50 9.15
C ILE A 151 16.37 8.96 9.53
N ALA A 152 16.97 9.74 8.62
CA ALA A 152 17.32 11.13 8.88
C ALA A 152 16.08 12.02 9.17
N THR A 153 14.93 11.65 8.62
CA THR A 153 13.66 12.37 8.80
C THR A 153 12.78 11.79 9.92
N GLY A 154 13.24 10.77 10.63
CA GLY A 154 12.48 10.12 11.71
C GLY A 154 11.28 9.28 11.22
N ASN A 155 11.25 8.91 9.94
CA ASN A 155 10.22 8.05 9.35
C ASN A 155 10.50 6.57 9.62
N ASP A 156 9.44 5.75 9.65
CA ASP A 156 9.58 4.30 9.84
C ASP A 156 10.01 3.61 8.54
N TRP A 157 11.31 3.32 8.42
CA TRP A 157 11.84 2.62 7.23
C TRP A 157 11.28 1.21 7.06
N ARG A 158 10.88 0.52 8.14
CA ARG A 158 10.37 -0.87 8.05
C ARG A 158 9.00 -0.88 7.40
N ALA A 159 8.19 0.13 7.65
CA ALA A 159 6.89 0.28 7.01
C ALA A 159 7.02 0.53 5.51
N VAL A 160 7.97 1.40 5.11
CA VAL A 160 8.27 1.67 3.70
C VAL A 160 8.83 0.42 3.01
N GLU A 161 9.82 -0.24 3.60
CA GLU A 161 10.41 -1.49 3.12
C GLU A 161 9.33 -2.57 2.87
N ALA A 162 8.48 -2.83 3.87
CA ALA A 162 7.40 -3.81 3.75
C ALA A 162 6.42 -3.46 2.62
N GLY A 163 6.08 -2.17 2.47
CA GLY A 163 5.20 -1.69 1.41
C GLY A 163 5.83 -1.88 0.02
N ILE A 164 7.07 -1.45 -0.17
CA ILE A 164 7.78 -1.54 -1.45
C ILE A 164 7.96 -3.00 -1.86
N HIS A 165 8.47 -3.85 -0.96
CA HIS A 165 8.70 -5.26 -1.27
C HIS A 165 7.40 -6.00 -1.58
N ALA A 166 6.31 -5.76 -0.83
CA ALA A 166 5.01 -6.36 -1.12
C ALA A 166 4.44 -5.87 -2.47
N TYR A 167 4.59 -4.56 -2.76
CA TYR A 167 4.16 -3.99 -4.04
C TYR A 167 4.91 -4.58 -5.23
N CYS A 168 6.21 -4.87 -5.06
CA CYS A 168 7.02 -5.55 -6.08
C CYS A 168 6.58 -6.99 -6.38
N ALA A 169 5.82 -7.64 -5.48
CA ALA A 169 5.30 -8.99 -5.67
C ALA A 169 3.83 -9.04 -6.15
N ARG A 170 3.18 -7.88 -6.33
CA ARG A 170 1.72 -7.78 -6.52
C ARG A 170 1.17 -8.53 -7.75
N SER A 171 2.00 -8.77 -8.76
CA SER A 171 1.64 -9.46 -10.00
C SER A 171 1.87 -10.98 -9.95
N GLY A 172 2.20 -11.54 -8.79
CA GLY A 172 2.43 -12.98 -8.60
C GLY A 172 3.88 -13.44 -8.78
N SER A 173 4.75 -12.56 -9.27
CA SER A 173 6.21 -12.73 -9.25
C SER A 173 6.85 -11.46 -8.69
N TYR A 174 7.98 -11.61 -8.00
CA TYR A 174 8.71 -10.50 -7.41
C TYR A 174 9.52 -9.76 -8.49
N GLN A 175 9.30 -8.45 -8.63
CA GLN A 175 9.80 -7.62 -9.73
C GLN A 175 10.70 -6.46 -9.25
N PRO A 176 11.54 -5.88 -10.13
CA PRO A 176 12.27 -4.66 -9.80
C PRO A 176 11.33 -3.46 -9.63
N VAL A 177 11.63 -2.57 -8.69
CA VAL A 177 10.84 -1.36 -8.37
C VAL A 177 11.07 -0.21 -9.36
N THR A 178 12.12 -0.29 -10.18
CA THR A 178 12.40 0.68 -11.24
C THR A 178 12.39 0.02 -12.61
N ASP A 179 12.06 0.81 -13.63
CA ASP A 179 12.18 0.43 -15.02
C ASP A 179 13.16 1.36 -15.74
N TRP A 180 14.10 0.81 -16.51
CA TRP A 180 15.05 1.58 -17.30
C TRP A 180 14.96 1.17 -18.77
N LYS A 181 14.91 2.16 -19.65
CA LYS A 181 14.74 1.95 -21.08
C LYS A 181 15.58 2.91 -21.91
N MET A 182 16.23 2.40 -22.95
CA MET A 182 16.95 3.22 -23.92
C MET A 182 15.98 3.69 -25.02
N VAL A 183 15.88 4.99 -25.24
CA VAL A 183 15.05 5.60 -26.29
C VAL A 183 15.88 6.58 -27.11
N GLY A 184 16.24 6.17 -28.32
CA GLY A 184 17.16 6.94 -29.16
C GLY A 184 18.54 7.03 -28.52
N GLY A 185 18.99 8.25 -28.20
CA GLY A 185 20.23 8.53 -27.48
C GLY A 185 20.07 8.74 -25.97
N ASP A 186 18.85 8.59 -25.44
CA ASP A 186 18.54 8.91 -24.05
C ASP A 186 18.17 7.66 -23.25
N LEU A 187 18.55 7.65 -21.97
CA LEU A 187 18.18 6.61 -21.02
C LEU A 187 17.11 7.16 -20.07
N ILE A 188 15.95 6.52 -20.06
CA ILE A 188 14.80 6.90 -19.23
C ILE A 188 14.69 5.91 -18.08
N GLY A 189 14.68 6.43 -16.85
CA GLY A 189 14.46 5.67 -15.63
C GLY A 189 13.15 6.06 -14.98
N HIS A 190 12.37 5.08 -14.56
CA HIS A 190 11.09 5.27 -13.88
C HIS A 190 11.10 4.51 -12.54
N PHE A 191 10.54 5.12 -11.51
CA PHE A 191 10.30 4.52 -10.20
C PHE A 191 8.83 4.71 -9.82
N GLU A 192 8.20 3.67 -9.31
CA GLU A 192 6.85 3.73 -8.76
C GLU A 192 6.72 2.76 -7.59
N ALA A 193 6.39 3.27 -6.40
CA ALA A 193 6.17 2.44 -5.22
C ALA A 193 5.33 3.15 -4.16
N PRO A 194 4.70 2.40 -3.23
CA PRO A 194 4.08 2.99 -2.05
C PRO A 194 5.15 3.61 -1.13
N LEU A 195 5.00 4.90 -0.83
CA LEU A 195 5.84 5.63 0.13
C LEU A 195 4.95 6.32 1.17
N ALA A 196 4.66 5.62 2.26
CA ALA A 196 3.89 6.15 3.38
C ALA A 196 4.83 6.82 4.40
N VAL A 197 5.06 8.13 4.22
CA VAL A 197 5.89 8.97 5.11
C VAL A 197 5.05 10.06 5.78
N GLY A 198 5.57 10.67 6.84
CA GLY A 198 4.98 11.84 7.48
C GLY A 198 5.98 13.00 7.65
N THR A 199 5.44 14.20 7.85
CA THR A 199 6.17 15.46 8.06
C THR A 199 5.59 16.30 9.18
#